data_AF-A0A0F9TN60-F1
#
_entry.id   AF-A0A0F9TN60-F1
#
_cell.length_a   1.000
_cell.length_b   1.000
_cell.length_c   1.000
_cell.angle_alpha   90.00
_cell.angle_beta   90.00
_cell.angle_gamma   90.00
#
_symmetry.space_group_name_H-M   'P 1'
#
loop_
_entity.id
_entity.type
_entity.pdbx_description
1 polymer ?
#
loop_
_entity_poly.entity_id
_entity_poly.type
_entity_poly.pdbx_seq_one_letter_code
_entity_poly.pdbx_strand_id
1 'polypeptide(L)' 'MSYTFSRNKLIEKIKFGLLSPDEIRKMSAARIITADTYDEDGLPIPSGLMDQRLGTIEPGQRCQTCGNLVSNCMGHFGHC' A
#
# COMPACT_ATOMS: atom_id res chain seq x y z
N MET A 1 -26.07 24.22 10.13
CA MET A 1 -24.98 23.23 10.14
C MET A 1 -25.57 21.83 10.15
N SER A 2 -25.49 21.12 9.03
CA SER A 2 -25.91 19.71 8.93
C SER A 2 -24.88 18.81 9.61
N TYR A 3 -25.24 18.21 10.75
CA TYR A 3 -24.44 17.16 11.37
C TYR A 3 -24.51 15.91 10.49
N THR A 4 -23.42 15.57 9.81
CA THR A 4 -23.29 14.30 9.09
C THR A 4 -23.25 13.18 10.13
N PHE A 5 -24.33 12.43 10.28
CA PHE A 5 -24.42 11.27 11.17
C PHE A 5 -23.53 10.15 10.61
N SER A 6 -22.25 10.12 10.98
CA SER A 6 -21.35 9.03 10.63
C SER A 6 -21.78 7.77 11.38
N ARG A 7 -22.41 6.82 10.67
CA ARG A 7 -22.71 5.49 11.23
C ARG A 7 -21.41 4.72 11.35
N ASN A 8 -20.81 4.76 12.53
CA ASN A 8 -19.69 3.89 12.88
C ASN A 8 -20.18 2.44 12.85
N LYS A 9 -19.65 1.65 11.90
CA LYS A 9 -19.89 0.21 11.84
C LYS A 9 -18.88 -0.49 12.73
N LEU A 10 -19.36 -1.28 13.68
CA LEU A 10 -18.52 -2.14 14.52
C LEU A 10 -18.24 -3.46 13.78
N ILE A 11 -17.06 -4.04 14.00
CA ILE A 11 -16.69 -5.36 13.45
C ILE A 11 -17.46 -6.42 14.23
N GLU A 12 -18.35 -7.15 13.56
CA GLU A 12 -19.18 -8.19 14.19
C GLU A 12 -18.45 -9.53 14.28
N LYS A 13 -17.71 -9.90 13.23
CA LYS A 13 -17.06 -11.22 13.06
C LYS A 13 -15.79 -11.09 12.23
N ILE A 14 -14.86 -12.03 12.43
CA ILE A 14 -13.60 -12.15 11.66
C ILE A 14 -13.62 -13.51 10.95
N LYS A 15 -13.36 -13.52 9.65
CA LYS A 15 -13.24 -14.74 8.85
C LYS A 15 -11.77 -14.98 8.51
N PHE A 16 -11.26 -16.14 8.92
CA PHE A 16 -9.94 -16.61 8.53
C PHE A 16 -10.03 -17.44 7.24
N GLY A 17 -8.97 -17.41 6.45
CA GLY A 17 -8.88 -18.14 5.20
C GLY A 17 -7.49 -18.01 4.60
N LEU A 18 -7.27 -18.71 3.49
CA LEU A 18 -6.06 -18.59 2.69
C LEU A 18 -6.37 -17.74 1.45
N LEU A 19 -5.43 -16.90 1.06
CA LEU A 19 -5.53 -16.12 -0.17
C LEU A 19 -5.07 -16.98 -1.35
N SER A 20 -5.86 -17.00 -2.40
CA SER A 20 -5.46 -17.60 -3.67
C SER A 20 -4.43 -16.72 -4.38
N PRO A 21 -3.58 -17.29 -5.26
CA PRO A 21 -2.65 -16.51 -6.07
C PRO A 21 -3.34 -15.41 -6.89
N ASP A 22 -4.57 -15.65 -7.36
CA ASP A 22 -5.32 -14.67 -8.14
C ASP A 22 -5.86 -13.51 -7.29
N GLU A 23 -6.24 -13.77 -6.03
CA GLU A 23 -6.62 -12.72 -5.08
C GLU A 23 -5.42 -11.85 -4.72
N ILE A 24 -4.25 -12.46 -4.47
CA ILE A 24 -3.01 -11.73 -4.19
C ILE A 24 -2.68 -10.79 -5.35
N ARG A 25 -2.73 -11.28 -6.60
CA ARG A 25 -2.48 -10.45 -7.79
C ARG A 25 -3.49 -9.33 -7.95
N LYS A 26 -4.78 -9.58 -7.70
CA LYS A 26 -5.84 -8.57 -7.78
C LYS A 26 -5.71 -7.47 -6.73
N MET A 27 -5.25 -7.82 -5.54
CA MET A 27 -5.01 -6.86 -4.44
C MET A 27 -3.70 -6.08 -4.61
N SER A 28 -2.82 -6.53 -5.49
CA SER A 28 -1.47 -6.00 -5.59
C SER A 28 -1.40 -4.69 -6.39
N ALA A 29 -0.71 -3.70 -5.85
CA ALA A 29 -0.42 -2.43 -6.53
C ALA A 29 0.85 -2.48 -7.39
N ALA A 30 1.78 -3.39 -7.10
CA ALA A 30 3.05 -3.49 -7.80
C ALA A 30 3.57 -4.93 -7.82
N ARG A 31 4.17 -5.31 -8.96
CA ARG A 31 4.94 -6.54 -9.10
C ARG A 31 6.39 -6.26 -8.72
N ILE A 32 6.95 -7.07 -7.84
CA ILE A 32 8.33 -6.96 -7.36
C ILE A 32 9.21 -7.88 -8.20
N ILE A 33 10.28 -7.33 -8.76
CA ILE A 33 11.14 -8.00 -9.73
C ILE A 33 12.58 -8.09 -9.20
N THR A 34 12.98 -7.18 -8.31
CA THR A 34 14.27 -7.21 -7.62
C THR A 34 14.08 -7.14 -6.10
N ALA A 35 15.03 -7.73 -5.37
CA ALA A 35 15.15 -7.60 -3.93
C ALA A 35 15.87 -6.31 -3.50
N ASP A 36 16.47 -5.58 -4.46
CA ASP A 36 17.15 -4.33 -4.18
C ASP A 36 16.15 -3.22 -3.80
N THR A 37 16.59 -2.31 -2.93
CA THR A 37 15.75 -1.26 -2.35
C THR A 37 16.00 0.10 -3.01
N TYR A 38 17.27 0.50 -3.12
CA TYR A 38 17.70 1.80 -3.62
C TYR A 38 18.80 1.64 -4.67
N ASP A 39 18.84 2.56 -5.63
CA ASP A 39 19.92 2.65 -6.62
C ASP A 39 21.17 3.35 -6.06
N GLU A 40 22.17 3.54 -6.93
CA GLU A 40 23.45 4.18 -6.58
C GLU A 40 23.28 5.65 -6.14
N ASP A 41 22.19 6.31 -6.55
CA ASP A 41 21.83 7.67 -6.18
C ASP A 41 21.01 7.74 -4.88
N GLY A 42 20.68 6.58 -4.29
CA GLY A 42 19.87 6.45 -3.09
C GLY A 42 18.37 6.63 -3.34
N LEU A 43 17.91 6.58 -4.60
CA LEU A 43 16.50 6.65 -4.95
C LEU A 43 15.86 5.26 -4.93
N PRO A 44 14.58 5.14 -4.53
CA PRO A 44 13.90 3.84 -4.52
C PRO A 44 13.82 3.23 -5.91
N ILE A 45 14.20 1.96 -6.04
CA ILE A 45 14.17 1.25 -7.32
C ILE A 45 12.70 0.93 -7.69
N PRO A 46 12.23 1.33 -8.90
CA PRO A 46 10.92 0.91 -9.40
C PRO A 46 10.84 -0.62 -9.50
N SER A 47 9.75 -1.21 -9.02
CA SER A 47 9.56 -2.67 -8.89
C SER A 47 10.56 -3.36 -7.94
N GLY A 48 11.24 -2.60 -7.08
CA GLY A 48 12.00 -3.10 -5.94
C GLY A 48 11.21 -3.08 -4.64
N LEU A 49 11.85 -3.39 -3.52
CA LEU A 49 11.18 -3.51 -2.21
C LEU A 49 10.69 -2.16 -1.65
N MET A 50 11.28 -1.05 -2.08
CA MET A 50 10.89 0.32 -1.69
C MET A 50 10.06 1.04 -2.76
N ASP A 51 9.42 0.32 -3.68
CA ASP A 51 8.59 0.91 -4.73
C ASP A 51 7.50 1.84 -4.13
N GLN A 52 7.46 3.07 -4.59
CA GLN A 52 6.59 4.13 -4.07
C GLN A 52 5.07 3.84 -4.24
N ARG A 53 4.71 2.84 -5.06
CA ARG A 53 3.34 2.32 -5.16
C ARG A 53 2.92 1.51 -3.94
N LEU A 54 3.86 0.94 -3.18
CA LEU A 54 3.57 0.20 -1.95
C LEU A 54 3.30 1.14 -0.76
N GLY A 55 3.77 2.39 -0.87
CA GLY A 55 3.74 3.39 0.19
C GLY A 55 5.01 4.23 0.13
N THR A 56 5.11 5.23 1.00
CA THR A 56 6.32 6.03 1.15
C THR A 56 6.62 6.22 2.63
N ILE A 57 7.90 6.28 2.97
CA ILE A 57 8.40 6.58 4.32
C ILE A 57 8.91 8.03 4.42
N GLU A 58 9.15 8.68 3.28
CA GLU A 58 9.77 9.99 3.24
C GLU A 58 8.74 11.09 3.53
N PRO A 59 8.97 11.96 4.53
CA PRO A 59 8.09 13.08 4.82
C PRO A 59 7.90 13.98 3.59
N GLY A 60 6.65 14.34 3.28
CA GLY A 60 6.32 15.20 2.15
C GLY A 60 6.20 14.48 0.80
N GLN A 61 6.70 13.24 0.67
CA GLN A 61 6.45 12.42 -0.51
C GLN A 61 5.02 11.85 -0.49
N ARG A 62 4.43 11.67 -1.67
CA ARG A 62 3.10 11.10 -1.85
C ARG A 62 3.20 9.68 -2.37
N CYS A 63 2.37 8.78 -1.84
CA CYS A 63 2.25 7.42 -2.36
C CYS A 63 1.75 7.46 -3.81
N GLN A 64 2.38 6.70 -4.70
CA GLN A 64 2.01 6.65 -6.12
C GLN A 64 0.68 5.90 -6.38
N THR A 65 0.16 5.17 -5.39
CA THR A 65 -1.10 4.41 -5.53
C THR A 65 -2.30 5.21 -5.01
N CYS A 66 -2.23 5.77 -3.79
CA CYS A 66 -3.36 6.50 -3.20
C CYS A 66 -3.19 8.02 -3.16
N GLY A 67 -2.01 8.57 -3.46
CA GLY A 67 -1.73 10.01 -3.43
C GLY A 67 -1.62 10.63 -2.02
N ASN A 68 -1.81 9.83 -0.97
CA ASN A 68 -1.71 10.29 0.42
C ASN A 68 -0.24 10.44 0.86
N LEU A 69 -0.04 11.29 1.87
CA LEU A 69 1.22 11.37 2.62
C LEU A 69 1.34 10.18 3.59
N VAL A 70 2.54 9.98 4.13
CA VAL A 70 2.86 8.88 5.07
C VAL A 70 1.84 8.74 6.22
N SER A 71 1.35 9.84 6.78
CA SER A 71 0.39 9.82 7.90
C SER A 71 -0.99 9.23 7.55
N ASN A 72 -1.38 9.28 6.27
CA ASN A 72 -2.70 8.88 5.79
C ASN A 72 -2.64 7.70 4.81
N CYS A 73 -1.47 7.10 4.62
CA CYS A 73 -1.26 5.96 3.74
C CYS A 73 -1.13 4.68 4.59
N MET A 74 -2.09 3.76 4.47
CA MET A 74 -2.10 2.48 5.19
C MET A 74 -1.17 1.42 4.56
N GLY A 75 -0.55 1.74 3.42
CA GLY A 75 0.25 0.82 2.62
C GLY A 75 -0.58 0.04 1.60
N HIS A 76 0.12 -0.50 0.59
CA HIS A 76 -0.47 -1.28 -0.49
C HIS A 76 0.34 -2.56 -0.72
N PHE A 77 -0.35 -3.66 -0.98
CA PHE A 77 0.30 -4.96 -1.14
C PHE A 77 1.06 -5.06 -2.48
N GLY A 78 2.24 -5.70 -2.44
CA GLY A 78 2.98 -6.14 -3.61
C GLY A 78 2.82 -7.65 -3.85
N HIS A 79 3.29 -8.13 -4.99
CA HIS A 79 3.45 -9.57 -5.25
C HIS A 79 4.75 -9.83 -6.05
N CYS A 80 5.32 -11.02 -5.91
CA CYS A 80 6.45 -11.50 -6.69
C CYS A 80 6.06 -12.74 -7.51
#